data_AF-A0A1Y4V782-F1
#
_entry.id   AF-A0A1Y4V782-F1
#
_cell.length_a   1.000
_cell.length_b   1.000
_cell.length_c   1.000
_cell.angle_alpha   90.00
_cell.angle_beta   90.00
_cell.angle_gamma   90.00
#
_symmetry.space_group_name_H-M   'P 1'
#
loop_
_entity.id
_entity.type
_entity.pdbx_description
1 polymer ?
#
loop_
_entity_poly.entity_id
_entity_poly.type
_entity_poly.pdbx_seq_one_letter_code
_entity_poly.pdbx_strand_id
1 'polypeptide(L)'
;MNTYSNYLLTRTKKDLIQLAKLHGMSGYSSMKKDELARNLLDYLYTPSVIHNFFVYLGDDELNLIHFPESGHPALYRRMYEGGYCLKNTDGSYQIPQQLMETSAELLTGAFEKERQRKSFLLDCLNASGHLYGCFPASILMKMYNAYAPAPLKREDILQEIRIIPPYFQSFILENDLIIQEALYANALYKKIQQCQGTLPFYMPDKTQIRYLSRFGYFPEDQYTGQLSEILAGTGEITREKARELSGEIQTLFRQGGTMEDAVTFLKKYARSREHSKTGNQKTKTPESENQSSGSPKAVSHKSGTPEPKASPGYALADILDAGIADASGRKLLSALNNVFSHAALLLNRGYTAAEAMRLKQKKVKIYPNSPCPCGSGKKYKNCCGRR
;
A
#
# COMPACT_ATOMS: atom_id res chain seq x y z
N MET A 1 1.65 38.80 6.96
CA MET A 1 1.07 37.46 6.73
C MET A 1 0.56 37.43 5.31
N ASN A 2 1.28 36.78 4.40
CA ASN A 2 0.89 36.76 2.99
C ASN A 2 -0.30 35.80 2.81
N THR A 3 -1.40 36.31 2.27
CA THR A 3 -2.73 35.68 2.20
C THR A 3 -2.85 34.63 1.08
N TYR A 4 -1.76 33.96 0.73
CA TYR A 4 -1.67 32.86 -0.24
C TYR A 4 -0.96 31.69 0.46
N SER A 5 -1.49 30.47 0.60
CA SER A 5 -2.75 29.88 0.18
C SER A 5 -3.03 28.83 1.24
N ASN A 6 -4.09 28.97 2.03
CA ASN A 6 -4.51 27.86 2.89
C ASN A 6 -4.95 26.70 1.97
N TYR A 7 -4.03 25.77 1.72
CA TYR A 7 -4.24 24.65 0.81
C TYR A 7 -5.36 23.72 1.30
N LEU A 8 -5.75 23.79 2.58
CA LEU A 8 -6.91 23.06 3.10
C LEU A 8 -8.23 23.58 2.50
N LEU A 9 -8.27 24.80 1.95
CA LEU A 9 -9.45 25.32 1.24
C LEU A 9 -9.81 24.48 -0.01
N THR A 10 -8.85 23.75 -0.56
CA THR A 10 -9.08 22.82 -1.69
C THR A 10 -9.90 21.59 -1.29
N ARG A 11 -9.96 21.26 0.01
CA ARG A 11 -10.69 20.10 0.53
C ARG A 11 -12.17 20.38 0.72
N THR A 12 -12.97 19.33 0.83
CA THR A 12 -14.40 19.49 1.17
C THR A 12 -14.56 19.81 2.65
N LYS A 13 -15.69 20.43 3.04
CA LYS A 13 -16.00 20.67 4.47
C LYS A 13 -15.99 19.36 5.28
N LYS A 14 -16.45 18.26 4.67
CA LYS A 14 -16.46 16.93 5.29
C LYS A 14 -15.04 16.45 5.60
N ASP A 15 -14.12 16.60 4.66
CA ASP A 15 -12.71 16.19 4.86
C ASP A 15 -12.05 17.04 5.96
N LEU A 16 -12.34 18.34 6.02
CA LEU A 16 -11.84 19.23 7.07
C LEU A 16 -12.36 18.85 8.46
N ILE A 17 -13.66 18.52 8.56
CA ILE A 17 -14.27 18.03 9.81
C ILE A 17 -13.60 16.72 10.25
N GLN A 18 -13.38 15.79 9.31
CA GLN A 18 -12.73 14.53 9.60
C GLN A 18 -11.29 14.77 10.08
N LEU A 19 -10.54 15.65 9.42
CA LEU A 19 -9.18 15.98 9.78
C LEU A 19 -9.09 16.63 11.17
N ALA A 20 -9.98 17.59 11.47
CA ALA A 20 -10.09 18.21 12.78
C ALA A 20 -10.37 17.17 13.88
N LYS A 21 -11.29 16.22 13.62
CA LYS A 21 -11.60 15.12 14.53
C LYS A 21 -10.39 14.21 14.77
N LEU A 22 -9.69 13.81 13.72
CA LEU A 22 -8.55 12.89 13.81
C LEU A 22 -7.36 13.49 14.57
N HIS A 23 -7.18 14.81 14.50
CA HIS A 23 -6.17 15.55 15.26
C HIS A 23 -6.67 16.05 16.64
N GLY A 24 -7.90 15.73 17.02
CA GLY A 24 -8.47 16.09 18.32
C GLY A 24 -8.76 17.58 18.51
N MET A 25 -8.89 18.36 17.43
CA MET A 25 -9.29 19.77 17.50
C MET A 25 -10.73 19.87 18.05
N SER A 26 -10.99 20.77 18.99
CA SER A 26 -12.35 21.04 19.51
C SER A 26 -13.01 22.24 18.84
N GLY A 27 -14.33 22.37 18.96
CA GLY A 27 -15.06 23.59 18.56
C GLY A 27 -15.30 23.76 17.05
N TYR A 28 -14.99 22.77 16.21
CA TYR A 28 -15.10 22.88 14.75
C TYR A 28 -16.52 22.71 14.19
N SER A 29 -17.46 22.16 14.96
CA SER A 29 -18.76 21.66 14.43
C SER A 29 -19.66 22.76 13.86
N SER A 30 -19.59 23.99 14.39
CA SER A 30 -20.39 25.14 13.94
C SER A 30 -19.71 25.97 12.84
N MET A 31 -18.41 25.78 12.60
CA MET A 31 -17.63 26.63 11.71
C MET A 31 -18.06 26.48 10.24
N LYS A 32 -17.99 27.59 9.49
CA LYS A 32 -18.10 27.54 8.02
C LYS A 32 -16.83 26.96 7.42
N LYS A 33 -16.87 26.50 6.16
CA LYS A 33 -15.74 25.80 5.52
C LYS A 33 -14.44 26.60 5.60
N ASP A 34 -14.47 27.87 5.22
CA ASP A 34 -13.26 28.70 5.10
C ASP A 34 -12.70 29.12 6.47
N GLU A 35 -13.59 29.27 7.46
CA GLU A 35 -13.20 29.48 8.85
C GLU A 35 -12.57 28.22 9.44
N LEU A 36 -13.19 27.06 9.23
CA LEU A 36 -12.66 25.77 9.65
C LEU A 36 -11.29 25.51 9.04
N ALA A 37 -11.12 25.75 7.74
CA ALA A 37 -9.85 25.55 7.06
C ALA A 37 -8.73 26.39 7.70
N ARG A 38 -8.99 27.66 8.02
CA ARG A 38 -8.00 28.56 8.65
C ARG A 38 -7.65 28.12 10.06
N ASN A 39 -8.66 27.93 10.91
CA ASN A 39 -8.45 27.52 12.30
C ASN A 39 -7.79 26.15 12.39
N LEU A 40 -8.12 25.22 11.48
CA LEU A 40 -7.47 23.91 11.41
C LEU A 40 -6.02 24.02 10.96
N LEU A 41 -5.70 24.89 9.99
CA LEU A 41 -4.32 25.11 9.58
C LEU A 41 -3.49 25.63 10.77
N ASP A 42 -3.97 26.66 11.48
CA ASP A 42 -3.27 27.19 12.64
C ASP A 42 -3.08 26.12 13.74
N TYR A 43 -4.11 25.28 13.97
CA TYR A 43 -4.03 24.17 14.91
C TYR A 43 -3.01 23.10 14.51
N LEU A 44 -3.00 22.66 13.25
CA LEU A 44 -2.08 21.64 12.73
C LEU A 44 -0.60 22.05 12.85
N TYR A 45 -0.34 23.35 12.75
CA TYR A 45 1.00 23.93 12.83
C TYR A 45 1.41 24.31 14.26
N THR A 46 0.61 23.95 15.27
CA THR A 46 1.06 24.05 16.66
C THR A 46 2.15 23.00 16.92
N PRO A 47 3.28 23.35 17.58
CA PRO A 47 4.41 22.43 17.75
C PRO A 47 4.05 21.07 18.37
N SER A 48 3.14 21.06 19.35
CA SER A 48 2.65 19.82 19.96
C SER A 48 1.85 18.93 19.02
N VAL A 49 1.06 19.53 18.10
CA VAL A 49 0.24 18.79 17.14
C VAL A 49 1.14 18.18 16.05
N ILE A 50 2.10 18.96 15.54
CA ILE A 50 3.14 18.46 14.63
C ILE A 50 3.90 17.31 15.31
N HIS A 51 4.38 17.50 16.54
CA HIS A 51 5.09 16.46 17.29
C HIS A 51 4.27 15.17 17.37
N ASN A 52 3.02 15.23 17.82
CA ASN A 52 2.14 14.07 17.99
C ASN A 52 1.89 13.29 16.69
N PHE A 53 1.97 13.96 15.55
CA PHE A 53 1.87 13.31 14.24
C PHE A 53 3.23 12.77 13.76
N PHE A 54 4.27 13.60 13.81
CA PHE A 54 5.57 13.33 13.20
C PHE A 54 6.35 12.22 13.91
N VAL A 55 6.12 11.99 15.22
CA VAL A 55 6.73 10.86 15.95
C VAL A 55 6.36 9.49 15.37
N TYR A 56 5.32 9.40 14.53
CA TYR A 56 4.88 8.15 13.89
C TYR A 56 5.35 8.00 12.44
N LEU A 57 6.05 8.99 11.88
CA LEU A 57 6.57 8.94 10.52
C LEU A 57 7.95 8.28 10.47
N GLY A 58 8.16 7.46 9.44
CA GLY A 58 9.45 6.82 9.17
C GLY A 58 10.47 7.79 8.59
N ASP A 59 11.72 7.35 8.51
CA ASP A 59 12.82 8.15 7.95
C ASP A 59 12.54 8.51 6.49
N ASP A 60 12.01 7.54 5.73
CA ASP A 60 11.65 7.68 4.33
C ASP A 60 10.56 8.72 4.09
N GLU A 61 9.61 8.85 5.01
CA GLU A 61 8.56 9.85 4.94
C GLU A 61 9.03 11.23 5.41
N LEU A 62 9.74 11.33 6.54
CA LEU A 62 10.25 12.62 7.02
C LEU A 62 11.28 13.22 6.07
N ASN A 63 12.08 12.40 5.39
CA ASN A 63 13.02 12.87 4.38
C ASN A 63 12.33 13.61 3.23
N LEU A 64 11.04 13.37 2.98
CA LEU A 64 10.28 14.11 1.96
C LEU A 64 10.23 15.61 2.24
N ILE A 65 10.29 16.01 3.52
CA ILE A 65 10.31 17.43 3.92
C ILE A 65 11.52 18.13 3.30
N HIS A 66 12.66 17.44 3.23
CA HIS A 66 13.90 17.98 2.69
C HIS A 66 14.10 17.64 1.20
N PHE A 67 13.56 16.51 0.75
CA PHE A 67 13.78 15.97 -0.60
C PHE A 67 12.45 15.52 -1.24
N PRO A 68 11.49 16.43 -1.47
CA PRO A 68 10.17 16.04 -1.93
C PRO A 68 10.18 15.38 -3.31
N GLU A 69 11.03 15.84 -4.23
CA GLU A 69 11.06 15.33 -5.61
C GLU A 69 11.58 13.88 -5.73
N SER A 70 12.21 13.34 -4.69
CA SER A 70 12.82 12.00 -4.71
C SER A 70 11.90 10.89 -4.19
N GLY A 71 10.72 11.24 -3.68
CA GLY A 71 9.83 10.31 -2.98
C GLY A 71 8.87 9.53 -3.87
N HIS A 72 8.72 8.23 -3.63
CA HIS A 72 7.61 7.46 -4.20
C HIS A 72 6.26 8.03 -3.71
N PRO A 73 5.24 8.23 -4.58
CA PRO A 73 3.96 8.87 -4.21
C PRO A 73 3.26 8.28 -2.97
N ALA A 74 3.39 6.97 -2.76
CA ALA A 74 2.83 6.30 -1.57
C ALA A 74 3.42 6.80 -0.23
N LEU A 75 4.66 7.30 -0.20
CA LEU A 75 5.28 7.84 1.01
C LEU A 75 4.59 9.13 1.49
N TYR A 76 3.95 9.87 0.58
CA TYR A 76 3.19 11.06 0.92
C TYR A 76 1.84 10.77 1.58
N ARG A 77 1.34 9.53 1.52
CA ARG A 77 -0.03 9.19 1.92
C ARG A 77 -0.35 9.71 3.32
N ARG A 78 0.51 9.42 4.30
CA ARG A 78 0.28 9.83 5.70
C ARG A 78 0.34 11.34 5.85
N MET A 79 1.35 12.01 5.29
CA MET A 79 1.41 13.49 5.34
C MET A 79 0.20 14.15 4.66
N TYR A 80 -0.24 13.60 3.52
CA TYR A 80 -1.39 14.11 2.78
C TYR A 80 -2.66 13.93 3.58
N GLU A 81 -3.01 12.70 3.94
CA GLU A 81 -4.21 12.41 4.72
C GLU A 81 -4.21 13.17 6.06
N GLY A 82 -3.03 13.38 6.67
CA GLY A 82 -2.80 14.14 7.90
C GLY A 82 -2.86 15.66 7.74
N GLY A 83 -3.03 16.16 6.51
CA GLY A 83 -3.21 17.58 6.22
C GLY A 83 -1.91 18.37 6.16
N TYR A 84 -0.75 17.73 6.06
CA TYR A 84 0.57 18.34 6.03
C TYR A 84 1.16 18.51 4.62
N CYS A 85 0.52 17.98 3.59
CA CYS A 85 0.88 18.28 2.21
C CYS A 85 -0.35 18.47 1.29
N LEU A 86 -0.11 19.15 0.17
CA LEU A 86 -1.06 19.34 -0.92
C LEU A 86 -0.84 18.25 -1.97
N LYS A 87 -1.93 17.78 -2.58
CA LYS A 87 -1.89 16.98 -3.81
C LYS A 87 -2.40 17.84 -4.96
N ASN A 88 -1.55 18.06 -5.94
CA ASN A 88 -1.87 18.86 -7.13
C ASN A 88 -2.76 18.07 -8.10
N THR A 89 -3.33 18.78 -9.07
CA THR A 89 -4.21 18.19 -10.10
C THR A 89 -3.49 17.21 -11.01
N ASP A 90 -2.18 17.38 -11.19
CA ASP A 90 -1.30 16.46 -11.93
C ASP A 90 -0.91 15.21 -11.10
N GLY A 91 -1.31 15.14 -9.84
CA GLY A 91 -1.02 14.05 -8.91
C GLY A 91 0.26 14.21 -8.11
N SER A 92 1.07 15.25 -8.37
CA SER A 92 2.27 15.57 -7.59
C SER A 92 1.90 16.03 -6.18
N TYR A 93 2.83 15.87 -5.23
CA TYR A 93 2.67 16.34 -3.86
C TYR A 93 3.57 17.55 -3.60
N GLN A 94 3.06 18.50 -2.82
CA GLN A 94 3.79 19.69 -2.41
C GLN A 94 3.75 19.82 -0.89
N ILE A 95 4.93 19.99 -0.29
CA ILE A 95 5.10 20.27 1.13
C ILE A 95 5.17 21.79 1.32
N PRO A 96 4.30 22.39 2.17
CA PRO A 96 4.34 23.83 2.43
C PRO A 96 5.64 24.27 3.10
N GLN A 97 6.23 25.38 2.65
CA GLN A 97 7.44 25.93 3.24
C GLN A 97 7.30 26.22 4.74
N GLN A 98 6.13 26.74 5.15
CA GLN A 98 5.81 26.98 6.55
C GLN A 98 5.98 25.72 7.42
N LEU A 99 5.75 24.52 6.88
CA LEU A 99 5.87 23.28 7.66
C LEU A 99 7.34 22.96 7.93
N MET A 100 8.21 23.21 6.94
CA MET A 100 9.65 23.07 7.10
C MET A 100 10.16 24.00 8.21
N GLU A 101 9.73 25.25 8.19
CA GLU A 101 10.12 26.26 9.18
C GLU A 101 9.62 25.89 10.59
N THR A 102 8.35 25.50 10.70
CA THR A 102 7.71 25.20 12.00
C THR A 102 8.23 23.88 12.61
N SER A 103 8.65 22.92 11.78
CA SER A 103 9.15 21.63 12.26
C SER A 103 10.63 21.62 12.59
N ALA A 104 11.43 22.58 12.09
CA ALA A 104 12.88 22.60 12.28
C ALA A 104 13.32 22.54 13.77
N GLU A 105 12.61 23.26 14.65
CA GLU A 105 12.91 23.28 16.09
C GLU A 105 12.46 22.01 16.83
N LEU A 106 11.55 21.23 16.24
CA LEU A 106 11.03 19.99 16.83
C LEU A 106 11.97 18.80 16.62
N LEU A 107 12.74 18.80 15.53
CA LEU A 107 13.60 17.69 15.10
C LEU A 107 14.89 17.58 15.92
N THR A 108 14.74 17.53 17.24
CA THR A 108 15.84 17.38 18.21
C THR A 108 16.25 15.91 18.38
N GLY A 109 17.39 15.65 19.03
CA GLY A 109 17.83 14.29 19.33
C GLY A 109 16.90 13.50 20.28
N ALA A 110 16.14 14.19 21.14
CA ALA A 110 15.14 13.55 21.99
C ALA A 110 13.92 13.09 21.19
N PHE A 111 13.42 13.98 20.31
CA PHE A 111 12.36 13.66 19.35
C PHE A 111 12.74 12.45 18.50
N GLU A 112 13.96 12.42 17.97
CA GLU A 112 14.40 11.36 17.07
C GLU A 112 14.39 9.97 17.74
N LYS A 113 14.80 9.87 19.01
CA LYS A 113 14.73 8.63 19.78
C LYS A 113 13.29 8.16 20.01
N GLU A 114 12.39 9.09 20.36
CA GLU A 114 10.97 8.77 20.51
C GLU A 114 10.36 8.32 19.19
N ARG A 115 10.64 9.06 18.11
CA ARG A 115 10.12 8.80 16.78
C ARG A 115 10.56 7.44 16.27
N GLN A 116 11.85 7.12 16.29
CA GLN A 116 12.36 5.82 15.84
C GLN A 116 11.67 4.66 16.58
N ARG A 117 11.38 4.85 17.87
CA ARG A 117 10.66 3.86 18.69
C ARG A 117 9.20 3.70 18.23
N LYS A 118 8.47 4.82 18.09
CA LYS A 118 7.03 4.85 17.79
C LYS A 118 6.71 4.53 16.33
N SER A 119 7.45 5.11 15.38
CA SER A 119 7.29 4.85 13.95
C SER A 119 7.57 3.38 13.64
N PHE A 120 8.62 2.79 14.21
CA PHE A 120 8.93 1.38 13.98
C PHE A 120 7.90 0.43 14.62
N LEU A 121 7.36 0.75 15.80
CA LEU A 121 6.26 -0.01 16.38
C LEU A 121 5.01 0.03 15.49
N LEU A 122 4.68 1.20 14.96
CA LEU A 122 3.57 1.36 14.02
C LEU A 122 3.81 0.59 12.71
N ASP A 123 5.05 0.57 12.20
CA ASP A 123 5.40 -0.21 11.01
C ASP A 123 5.21 -1.72 11.26
N CYS A 124 5.65 -2.22 12.41
CA CYS A 124 5.45 -3.62 12.80
C CYS A 124 3.95 -3.96 12.93
N LEU A 125 3.16 -3.04 13.47
CA LEU A 125 1.72 -3.18 13.64
C LEU A 125 1.00 -3.26 12.29
N ASN A 126 1.32 -2.34 11.36
CA ASN A 126 0.77 -2.32 10.01
C ASN A 126 1.17 -3.56 9.21
N ALA A 127 2.44 -3.96 9.27
CA ALA A 127 2.93 -5.18 8.60
C ALA A 127 2.21 -6.43 9.13
N SER A 128 2.07 -6.55 10.45
CA SER A 128 1.32 -7.63 11.09
C SER A 128 -0.16 -7.63 10.68
N GLY A 129 -0.77 -6.45 10.55
CA GLY A 129 -2.11 -6.26 10.01
C GLY A 129 -2.28 -6.86 8.62
N HIS A 130 -1.38 -6.52 7.70
CA HIS A 130 -1.41 -7.05 6.33
C HIS A 130 -1.15 -8.56 6.25
N LEU A 131 -0.24 -9.09 7.07
CA LEU A 131 0.17 -10.49 7.02
C LEU A 131 -0.79 -11.44 7.75
N TYR A 132 -1.41 -10.99 8.84
CA TYR A 132 -2.12 -11.90 9.74
C TYR A 132 -3.58 -11.52 9.93
N GLY A 133 -3.93 -10.24 9.79
CA GLY A 133 -5.26 -9.69 10.06
C GLY A 133 -5.66 -9.68 11.55
N CYS A 134 -5.27 -10.70 12.31
CA CYS A 134 -5.57 -10.89 13.71
C CYS A 134 -4.42 -11.66 14.39
N PHE A 135 -3.83 -11.09 15.44
CA PHE A 135 -2.62 -11.65 16.08
C PHE A 135 -2.49 -11.18 17.53
N PRO A 136 -1.86 -11.97 18.42
CA PRO A 136 -1.68 -11.55 19.81
C PRO A 136 -0.52 -10.54 19.93
N ALA A 137 -0.57 -9.68 20.95
CA ALA A 137 0.45 -8.65 21.22
C ALA A 137 1.86 -9.24 21.39
N SER A 138 1.97 -10.49 21.86
CA SER A 138 3.24 -11.20 21.94
C SER A 138 3.92 -11.42 20.58
N ILE A 139 3.18 -11.50 19.47
CA ILE A 139 3.75 -11.59 18.12
C ILE A 139 4.27 -10.23 17.66
N LEU A 140 3.52 -9.15 17.93
CA LEU A 140 3.98 -7.79 17.66
C LEU A 140 5.25 -7.46 18.44
N MET A 141 5.29 -7.81 19.74
CA MET A 141 6.47 -7.66 20.60
C MET A 141 7.69 -8.38 20.03
N LYS A 142 7.53 -9.63 19.56
CA LYS A 142 8.62 -10.39 18.94
C LYS A 142 9.14 -9.72 17.67
N MET A 143 8.24 -9.26 16.81
CA MET A 143 8.61 -8.55 15.57
C MET A 143 9.36 -7.26 15.87
N TYR A 144 8.85 -6.46 16.80
CA TYR A 144 9.47 -5.21 17.23
C TYR A 144 10.86 -5.46 17.85
N ASN A 145 10.96 -6.35 18.83
CA ASN A 145 12.21 -6.62 19.55
C ASN A 145 13.30 -7.29 18.68
N ALA A 146 12.95 -7.82 17.50
CA ALA A 146 13.94 -8.39 16.58
C ALA A 146 14.88 -7.32 15.99
N TYR A 147 14.43 -6.06 15.91
CA TYR A 147 15.17 -4.98 15.25
C TYR A 147 15.19 -3.65 16.00
N ALA A 148 14.37 -3.50 17.06
CA ALA A 148 14.29 -2.27 17.81
C ALA A 148 15.57 -2.01 18.63
N PRO A 149 15.98 -0.73 18.75
CA PRO A 149 17.16 -0.36 19.54
C PRO A 149 16.96 -0.60 21.04
N ALA A 150 15.71 -0.53 21.52
CA ALA A 150 15.34 -0.81 22.90
C ALA A 150 14.16 -1.79 22.93
N PRO A 151 14.32 -3.01 23.47
CA PRO A 151 13.24 -3.98 23.51
C PRO A 151 12.15 -3.57 24.50
N LEU A 152 10.91 -3.88 24.16
CA LEU A 152 9.73 -3.65 25.01
C LEU A 152 9.18 -4.98 25.54
N LYS A 153 8.60 -4.94 26.74
CA LYS A 153 7.82 -6.08 27.25
C LYS A 153 6.40 -6.02 26.68
N ARG A 154 5.66 -7.11 26.84
CA ARG A 154 4.30 -7.25 26.31
C ARG A 154 3.39 -6.14 26.84
N GLU A 155 3.49 -5.82 28.12
CA GLU A 155 2.68 -4.80 28.79
C GLU A 155 2.98 -3.40 28.23
N ASP A 156 4.25 -3.09 27.96
CA ASP A 156 4.66 -1.82 27.37
C ASP A 156 4.15 -1.70 25.92
N ILE A 157 4.21 -2.78 25.13
CA ILE A 157 3.60 -2.82 23.79
C ILE A 157 2.10 -2.51 23.86
N LEU A 158 1.37 -3.14 24.80
CA LEU A 158 -0.06 -2.89 24.99
C LEU A 158 -0.36 -1.44 25.41
N GLN A 159 0.50 -0.82 26.21
CA GLN A 159 0.36 0.58 26.58
C GLN A 159 0.60 1.51 25.39
N GLU A 160 1.68 1.27 24.63
CA GLU A 160 2.04 2.08 23.48
C GLU A 160 0.98 2.02 22.37
N ILE A 161 0.43 0.84 22.05
CA ILE A 161 -0.61 0.74 21.03
C ILE A 161 -1.92 1.43 21.42
N ARG A 162 -2.24 1.54 22.72
CA ARG A 162 -3.47 2.22 23.19
C ARG A 162 -3.43 3.73 23.05
N ILE A 163 -2.23 4.30 23.01
CA ILE A 163 -2.02 5.75 22.87
C ILE A 163 -1.69 6.15 21.43
N ILE A 164 -1.72 5.20 20.48
CA ILE A 164 -1.60 5.51 19.06
C ILE A 164 -2.78 6.44 18.68
N PRO A 165 -2.52 7.61 18.06
CA PRO A 165 -3.58 8.51 17.65
C PRO A 165 -4.59 7.83 16.72
N PRO A 166 -5.89 8.17 16.81
CA PRO A 166 -6.95 7.56 15.98
C PRO A 166 -6.63 7.58 14.48
N TYR A 167 -5.89 8.59 14.04
CA TYR A 167 -5.41 8.73 12.67
C TYR A 167 -4.60 7.51 12.17
N PHE A 168 -3.75 6.93 13.02
CA PHE A 168 -2.91 5.77 12.66
C PHE A 168 -3.53 4.44 13.10
N GLN A 169 -4.69 4.48 13.77
CA GLN A 169 -5.34 3.32 14.34
C GLN A 169 -6.29 2.68 13.34
N SER A 170 -5.85 1.57 12.73
CA SER A 170 -6.68 0.71 11.85
C SER A 170 -6.99 -0.65 12.49
N PHE A 171 -6.96 -0.71 13.82
CA PHE A 171 -7.08 -1.93 14.60
C PHE A 171 -7.91 -1.75 15.87
N ILE A 172 -8.47 -2.87 16.34
CA ILE A 172 -9.17 -3.02 17.61
C ILE A 172 -8.32 -3.93 18.50
N LEU A 173 -8.17 -3.55 19.76
CA LEU A 173 -7.49 -4.33 20.78
C LEU A 173 -8.53 -4.99 21.70
N GLU A 174 -8.69 -6.31 21.61
CA GLU A 174 -9.49 -7.11 22.54
C GLU A 174 -8.56 -7.89 23.48
N ASN A 175 -8.38 -7.40 24.71
CA ASN A 175 -7.46 -7.96 25.69
C ASN A 175 -6.01 -8.00 25.17
N ASP A 176 -5.54 -9.17 24.70
CA ASP A 176 -4.21 -9.39 24.12
C ASP A 176 -4.25 -9.49 22.59
N LEU A 177 -5.44 -9.54 22.00
CA LEU A 177 -5.65 -9.78 20.57
C LEU A 177 -5.77 -8.47 19.81
N ILE A 178 -4.90 -8.27 18.84
CA ILE A 178 -4.90 -7.12 17.93
C ILE A 178 -5.59 -7.57 16.64
N ILE A 179 -6.65 -6.86 16.25
CA ILE A 179 -7.55 -7.23 15.15
C ILE A 179 -7.63 -6.05 14.19
N GLN A 180 -7.38 -6.28 12.90
CA GLN A 180 -7.64 -5.25 11.88
C GLN A 180 -9.12 -4.87 11.90
N GLU A 181 -9.42 -3.58 11.97
CA GLU A 181 -10.79 -3.06 12.17
C GLU A 181 -11.76 -3.59 11.11
N ALA A 182 -11.31 -3.66 9.85
CA ALA A 182 -12.08 -4.18 8.73
C ALA A 182 -12.53 -5.65 8.89
N LEU A 183 -11.86 -6.44 9.75
CA LEU A 183 -12.16 -7.84 10.02
C LEU A 183 -13.01 -8.04 11.28
N TYR A 184 -13.23 -6.97 12.04
CA TYR A 184 -13.97 -7.02 13.30
C TYR A 184 -15.47 -7.10 13.07
N ALA A 185 -15.98 -6.32 12.10
CA ALA A 185 -17.37 -6.39 11.68
C ALA A 185 -17.72 -7.84 11.27
N ASN A 186 -18.86 -8.34 11.77
CA ASN A 186 -19.33 -9.72 11.56
C ASN A 186 -18.40 -10.83 12.07
N ALA A 187 -17.46 -10.50 12.95
CA ALA A 187 -16.50 -11.44 13.55
C ALA A 187 -15.70 -12.27 12.52
N LEU A 188 -15.38 -11.67 11.36
CA LEU A 188 -14.62 -12.33 10.30
C LEU A 188 -13.24 -12.82 10.79
N TYR A 189 -12.61 -12.07 11.71
CA TYR A 189 -11.35 -12.46 12.34
C TYR A 189 -11.39 -13.86 12.98
N LYS A 190 -12.53 -14.28 13.57
CA LYS A 190 -12.68 -15.61 14.17
C LYS A 190 -12.61 -16.72 13.13
N LYS A 191 -13.25 -16.52 11.96
CA LYS A 191 -13.19 -17.45 10.83
C LYS A 191 -11.76 -17.55 10.27
N ILE A 192 -11.09 -16.40 10.16
CA ILE A 192 -9.69 -16.33 9.73
C ILE A 192 -8.79 -17.11 10.69
N GLN A 193 -8.93 -16.91 12.01
CA GLN A 193 -8.15 -17.63 13.02
C GLN A 193 -8.38 -19.15 12.95
N GLN A 194 -9.63 -19.59 12.71
CA GLN A 194 -9.96 -21.01 12.50
C GLN A 194 -9.22 -21.58 11.29
N CYS A 195 -9.23 -20.87 10.15
CA CYS A 195 -8.50 -21.28 8.94
C CYS A 195 -6.98 -21.32 9.13
N GLN A 196 -6.42 -20.33 9.82
CA GLN A 196 -4.99 -20.26 10.12
C GLN A 196 -4.51 -21.40 11.02
N GLY A 197 -5.38 -21.87 11.93
CA GLY A 197 -5.11 -22.98 12.83
C GLY A 197 -3.84 -22.79 13.66
N THR A 198 -2.94 -23.78 13.59
CA THR A 198 -1.71 -23.83 14.40
C THR A 198 -0.45 -23.43 13.62
N LEU A 199 -0.57 -22.85 12.42
CA LEU A 199 0.59 -22.35 11.69
C LEU A 199 1.36 -21.35 12.56
N PRO A 200 2.70 -21.36 12.57
CA PRO A 200 3.43 -20.26 13.19
C PRO A 200 3.11 -18.94 12.45
N PHE A 201 3.46 -17.81 13.05
CA PHE A 201 3.43 -16.53 12.35
C PHE A 201 4.74 -16.34 11.58
N TYR A 202 4.65 -16.03 10.28
CA TYR A 202 5.81 -15.66 9.48
C TYR A 202 6.44 -14.39 10.05
N MET A 203 7.74 -14.35 10.32
CA MET A 203 8.41 -13.15 10.81
C MET A 203 9.12 -12.44 9.64
N PRO A 204 8.62 -11.28 9.18
CA PRO A 204 9.25 -10.52 8.12
C PRO A 204 10.55 -9.85 8.57
N ASP A 205 11.44 -9.60 7.61
CA ASP A 205 12.62 -8.75 7.85
C ASP A 205 12.29 -7.25 7.88
N LYS A 206 13.27 -6.42 8.25
CA LYS A 206 13.08 -4.96 8.38
C LYS A 206 12.63 -4.29 7.08
N THR A 207 13.09 -4.78 5.93
CA THR A 207 12.72 -4.23 4.61
C THR A 207 11.27 -4.59 4.28
N GLN A 208 10.87 -5.84 4.51
CA GLN A 208 9.50 -6.31 4.34
C GLN A 208 8.51 -5.59 5.27
N ILE A 209 8.88 -5.36 6.54
CA ILE A 209 8.08 -4.58 7.48
C ILE A 209 7.80 -3.18 6.92
N ARG A 210 8.86 -2.49 6.48
CA ARG A 210 8.74 -1.15 5.87
C ARG A 210 7.85 -1.18 4.62
N TYR A 211 8.06 -2.15 3.72
CA TYR A 211 7.27 -2.24 2.49
C TYR A 211 5.79 -2.46 2.75
N LEU A 212 5.44 -3.37 3.66
CA LEU A 212 4.06 -3.57 4.05
C LEU A 212 3.47 -2.33 4.72
N SER A 213 4.23 -1.63 5.57
CA SER A 213 3.71 -0.42 6.21
C SER A 213 3.55 0.79 5.27
N ARG A 214 4.39 0.92 4.23
CA ARG A 214 4.34 2.07 3.30
C ARG A 214 3.44 1.82 2.11
N PHE A 215 3.51 0.62 1.55
CA PHE A 215 2.86 0.28 0.28
C PHE A 215 1.69 -0.68 0.47
N GLY A 216 1.67 -1.48 1.54
CA GLY A 216 0.72 -2.57 1.72
C GLY A 216 1.06 -3.80 0.87
N TYR A 217 2.18 -3.81 0.16
CA TYR A 217 2.65 -4.92 -0.67
C TYR A 217 4.18 -4.94 -0.77
N PHE A 218 4.74 -5.97 -1.39
CA PHE A 218 6.18 -6.11 -1.62
C PHE A 218 6.54 -5.62 -3.04
N PRO A 219 7.03 -4.37 -3.22
CA PRO A 219 7.34 -3.82 -4.54
C PRO A 219 8.55 -4.46 -5.21
N GLU A 220 9.50 -4.95 -4.44
CA GLU A 220 10.72 -5.61 -4.95
C GLU A 220 10.56 -7.14 -5.10
N ASP A 221 9.36 -7.67 -4.87
CA ASP A 221 9.07 -9.07 -5.19
C ASP A 221 9.19 -9.27 -6.71
N GLN A 222 10.01 -10.24 -7.11
CA GLN A 222 10.33 -10.49 -8.52
C GLN A 222 9.08 -10.75 -9.38
N TYR A 223 8.06 -11.43 -8.82
CA TYR A 223 6.85 -11.76 -9.56
C TYR A 223 5.97 -10.54 -9.78
N THR A 224 5.88 -9.69 -8.75
CA THR A 224 5.16 -8.41 -8.80
C THR A 224 5.85 -7.43 -9.74
N GLY A 225 7.19 -7.39 -9.72
CA GLY A 225 7.99 -6.63 -10.69
C GLY A 225 7.79 -7.11 -12.13
N GLN A 226 7.76 -8.43 -12.36
CA GLN A 226 7.50 -9.00 -13.69
C GLN A 226 6.10 -8.62 -14.21
N LEU A 227 5.07 -8.69 -13.37
CA LEU A 227 3.73 -8.25 -13.72
C LEU A 227 3.70 -6.76 -14.08
N SER A 228 4.39 -5.92 -13.29
CA SER A 228 4.51 -4.49 -13.54
C SER A 228 5.17 -4.20 -14.90
N GLU A 229 6.26 -4.89 -15.25
CA GLU A 229 6.91 -4.69 -16.56
C GLU A 229 6.02 -5.13 -17.73
N ILE A 230 5.24 -6.21 -17.57
CA ILE A 230 4.27 -6.64 -18.60
C ILE A 230 3.16 -5.60 -18.78
N LEU A 231 2.61 -5.08 -17.68
CA LEU A 231 1.56 -4.06 -17.74
C LEU A 231 2.07 -2.75 -18.37
N ALA A 232 3.28 -2.32 -18.00
CA ALA A 232 3.92 -1.14 -18.60
C ALA A 232 4.23 -1.34 -20.09
N GLY A 233 4.53 -2.57 -20.52
CA GLY A 233 4.81 -2.94 -21.91
C GLY A 233 3.63 -2.81 -22.86
N THR A 234 2.40 -2.59 -22.36
CA THR A 234 1.22 -2.32 -23.20
C THR A 234 1.27 -0.95 -23.90
N GLY A 235 2.11 -0.02 -23.40
CA GLY A 235 2.20 1.35 -23.91
C GLY A 235 1.09 2.28 -23.43
N GLU A 236 0.00 1.76 -22.86
CA GLU A 236 -1.12 2.56 -22.34
C GLU A 236 -1.02 2.87 -20.84
N ILE A 237 -0.14 2.16 -20.13
CA ILE A 237 0.00 2.21 -18.67
C ILE A 237 1.40 2.72 -18.34
N THR A 238 1.48 3.82 -17.58
CA THR A 238 2.75 4.35 -17.09
C THR A 238 3.42 3.35 -16.15
N ARG A 239 4.75 3.38 -16.06
CA ARG A 239 5.50 2.48 -15.15
C ARG A 239 5.03 2.58 -13.70
N GLU A 240 4.77 3.79 -13.21
CA GLU A 240 4.23 4.00 -11.87
C GLU A 240 2.86 3.35 -11.70
N LYS A 241 1.94 3.54 -12.66
CA LYS A 241 0.61 2.95 -12.57
C LYS A 241 0.66 1.43 -12.67
N ALA A 242 1.57 0.88 -13.47
CA ALA A 242 1.78 -0.55 -13.57
C ALA A 242 2.24 -1.17 -12.24
N ARG A 243 3.11 -0.47 -11.50
CA ARG A 243 3.54 -0.88 -10.15
C ARG A 243 2.38 -0.86 -9.16
N GLU A 244 1.58 0.21 -9.16
CA GLU A 244 0.38 0.32 -8.31
C GLU A 244 -0.60 -0.84 -8.56
N LEU A 245 -0.96 -1.08 -9.83
CA LEU A 245 -1.89 -2.16 -10.21
C LEU A 245 -1.34 -3.54 -9.80
N SER A 246 -0.04 -3.77 -9.99
CA SER A 246 0.60 -5.04 -9.60
C SER A 246 0.58 -5.24 -8.08
N GLY A 247 0.80 -4.16 -7.30
CA GLY A 247 0.72 -4.19 -5.84
C GLY A 247 -0.71 -4.40 -5.31
N GLU A 248 -1.71 -3.81 -5.96
CA GLU A 248 -3.12 -4.05 -5.67
C GLU A 248 -3.50 -5.51 -5.92
N ILE A 249 -3.03 -6.10 -7.02
CA ILE A 249 -3.23 -7.52 -7.34
C ILE A 249 -2.53 -8.43 -6.31
N GLN A 250 -1.29 -8.13 -5.92
CA GLN A 250 -0.59 -8.89 -4.87
C GLN A 250 -1.38 -8.83 -3.55
N THR A 251 -1.94 -7.68 -3.21
CA THR A 251 -2.75 -7.48 -2.00
C THR A 251 -4.07 -8.26 -2.07
N LEU A 252 -4.74 -8.22 -3.23
CA LEU A 252 -5.95 -8.99 -3.51
C LEU A 252 -5.70 -10.49 -3.30
N PHE A 253 -4.61 -11.03 -3.84
CA PHE A 253 -4.25 -12.43 -3.64
C PHE A 253 -3.90 -12.75 -2.18
N ARG A 254 -3.14 -11.88 -1.50
CA ARG A 254 -2.84 -12.01 -0.07
C ARG A 254 -4.11 -12.10 0.79
N GLN A 255 -5.16 -11.40 0.41
CA GLN A 255 -6.47 -11.43 1.09
C GLN A 255 -7.35 -12.64 0.70
N GLY A 256 -6.87 -13.51 -0.21
CA GLY A 256 -7.58 -14.71 -0.66
C GLY A 256 -8.38 -14.54 -1.95
N GLY A 257 -8.20 -13.42 -2.66
CA GLY A 257 -8.79 -13.22 -3.98
C GLY A 257 -8.23 -14.21 -5.00
N THR A 258 -9.02 -14.47 -6.04
CA THR A 258 -8.74 -15.47 -7.06
C THR A 258 -8.13 -14.86 -8.33
N MET A 259 -7.62 -15.71 -9.22
CA MET A 259 -7.18 -15.28 -10.55
C MET A 259 -8.28 -14.55 -11.33
N GLU A 260 -9.54 -14.97 -11.19
CA GLU A 260 -10.69 -14.32 -11.83
C GLU A 260 -10.93 -12.91 -11.28
N ASP A 261 -10.77 -12.72 -9.97
CA ASP A 261 -10.88 -11.40 -9.34
C ASP A 261 -9.80 -10.44 -9.87
N ALA A 262 -8.56 -10.93 -10.04
CA ALA A 262 -7.47 -10.13 -10.60
C ALA A 262 -7.70 -9.76 -12.07
N VAL A 263 -8.18 -10.70 -12.89
CA VAL A 263 -8.55 -10.42 -14.29
C VAL A 263 -9.70 -9.41 -14.33
N THR A 264 -10.72 -9.59 -13.49
CA THR A 264 -11.87 -8.67 -13.40
C THR A 264 -11.43 -7.27 -12.98
N PHE A 265 -10.52 -7.17 -12.02
CA PHE A 265 -9.92 -5.92 -11.59
C PHE A 265 -9.22 -5.19 -12.76
N LEU A 266 -8.37 -5.89 -13.52
CA LEU A 266 -7.70 -5.32 -14.68
C LEU A 266 -8.68 -4.93 -15.81
N LYS A 267 -9.72 -5.73 -16.06
CA LYS A 267 -10.77 -5.40 -17.04
C LYS A 267 -11.53 -4.13 -16.66
N LYS A 268 -11.88 -3.96 -15.37
CA LYS A 268 -12.50 -2.73 -14.87
C LYS A 268 -11.59 -1.52 -15.07
N TYR A 269 -10.29 -1.66 -14.79
CA TYR A 269 -9.32 -0.60 -15.03
C TYR A 269 -9.23 -0.23 -16.52
N ALA A 270 -9.08 -1.22 -17.41
CA ALA A 270 -8.99 -1.00 -18.86
C ALA A 270 -10.22 -0.26 -19.42
N ARG A 271 -11.43 -0.69 -19.05
CA ARG A 271 -12.69 -0.05 -19.48
C ARG A 271 -12.84 1.39 -18.99
N SER A 272 -12.36 1.69 -17.78
CA SER A 272 -12.43 3.05 -17.23
C SER A 272 -11.59 4.05 -18.04
N ARG A 273 -10.50 3.59 -18.68
CA ARG A 273 -9.65 4.40 -19.55
C ARG A 273 -10.30 4.72 -20.90
N GLU A 274 -11.04 3.78 -21.49
CA GLU A 274 -11.75 4.00 -22.76
C GLU A 274 -12.84 5.08 -22.65
N HIS A 275 -13.57 5.10 -21.53
CA HIS A 275 -14.58 6.12 -21.24
C HIS A 275 -13.95 7.51 -21.03
N SER A 276 -12.76 7.57 -20.43
CA SER A 276 -12.01 8.83 -20.29
C SER A 276 -11.45 9.34 -21.62
N LYS A 277 -11.12 8.46 -22.57
CA LYS A 277 -10.67 8.85 -23.92
C LYS A 277 -11.85 9.35 -24.79
N THR A 278 -13.03 8.74 -24.68
CA THR A 278 -14.23 9.12 -25.46
C THR A 278 -14.95 10.36 -24.91
N GLY A 279 -14.87 10.64 -23.60
CA GLY A 279 -15.38 11.88 -23.01
C GLY A 279 -14.67 13.15 -23.49
N ASN A 280 -13.36 13.07 -23.79
CA ASN A 280 -12.56 14.19 -24.31
C ASN A 280 -12.70 14.42 -25.82
N GLN A 281 -13.42 13.56 -26.56
CA GLN A 281 -13.65 13.73 -28.00
C GLN A 281 -15.01 14.35 -28.34
N LYS A 282 -15.91 14.59 -27.37
CA LYS A 282 -17.24 15.18 -27.61
C LYS A 282 -17.30 16.71 -27.56
N THR A 283 -16.19 17.42 -27.39
CA THR A 283 -16.11 18.89 -27.55
C THR A 283 -15.25 19.26 -28.76
N LYS A 284 -15.70 18.90 -29.96
CA LYS A 284 -15.38 19.63 -31.18
C LYS A 284 -16.65 19.74 -32.02
N THR A 285 -17.33 20.88 -31.88
CA THR A 285 -18.40 21.33 -32.76
C THR A 285 -17.81 21.61 -34.16
N PRO A 286 -18.53 21.32 -35.25
CA PRO A 286 -18.06 21.61 -36.60
C PRO A 286 -18.45 23.05 -36.98
N GLU A 287 -17.48 23.88 -37.40
CA GLU A 287 -17.75 25.11 -38.12
C GLU A 287 -17.23 25.00 -39.55
N SER A 288 -18.16 25.28 -40.47
CA SER A 288 -18.06 25.30 -41.92
C SER A 288 -17.45 26.61 -42.44
N GLU A 289 -16.64 26.48 -43.50
CA GLU A 289 -16.47 27.38 -44.65
C GLU A 289 -16.44 28.91 -44.45
N ASN A 290 -15.29 29.55 -44.77
CA ASN A 290 -15.24 30.44 -45.95
C ASN A 290 -13.81 30.83 -46.41
N GLN A 291 -13.78 31.31 -47.66
CA GLN A 291 -12.71 31.34 -48.67
C GLN A 291 -11.62 32.44 -48.57
N SER A 292 -10.56 32.22 -49.40
CA SER A 292 -9.64 33.20 -50.05
C SER A 292 -8.53 33.79 -49.16
N SER A 293 -7.29 34.02 -49.58
CA SER A 293 -6.54 33.90 -50.85
C SER A 293 -5.04 34.19 -50.55
N GLY A 294 -4.10 33.71 -51.39
CA GLY A 294 -2.73 34.24 -51.48
C GLY A 294 -1.56 33.34 -51.02
N SER A 295 -0.86 32.73 -51.97
CA SER A 295 0.46 32.07 -51.84
C SER A 295 1.63 33.11 -51.82
N PRO A 296 2.95 32.77 -51.72
CA PRO A 296 3.58 31.45 -51.57
C PRO A 296 4.80 31.33 -50.60
N LYS A 297 5.09 30.07 -50.22
CA LYS A 297 6.40 29.40 -49.99
C LYS A 297 7.43 29.97 -49.00
N ALA A 298 7.77 29.13 -48.01
CA ALA A 298 9.15 28.91 -47.58
C ALA A 298 9.41 27.42 -47.35
N VAL A 299 10.31 26.85 -48.14
CA VAL A 299 10.88 25.51 -47.97
C VAL A 299 11.89 25.58 -46.83
N SER A 300 11.77 24.71 -45.83
CA SER A 300 12.89 24.42 -44.94
C SER A 300 12.98 22.91 -44.75
N HIS A 301 13.99 22.32 -45.38
CA HIS A 301 14.48 20.99 -45.07
C HIS A 301 15.02 20.98 -43.64
N LYS A 302 14.48 20.11 -42.78
CA LYS A 302 15.24 19.57 -41.65
C LYS A 302 15.08 18.06 -41.60
N SER A 303 16.18 17.41 -41.92
CA SER A 303 16.52 16.03 -41.64
C SER A 303 16.46 15.76 -40.14
N GLY A 304 15.54 14.88 -39.74
CA GLY A 304 15.52 14.24 -38.42
C GLY A 304 15.42 12.75 -38.63
N THR A 305 16.43 12.01 -38.20
CA THR A 305 16.40 10.56 -38.05
C THR A 305 15.15 10.16 -37.25
N PRO A 306 14.35 9.17 -37.69
CA PRO A 306 13.18 8.76 -36.94
C PRO A 306 13.62 8.16 -35.61
N GLU A 307 13.08 8.69 -34.50
CA GLU A 307 13.02 7.96 -33.24
C GLU A 307 12.43 6.56 -33.49
N PRO A 308 12.90 5.52 -32.75
CA PRO A 308 12.42 4.17 -32.95
C PRO A 308 10.90 4.12 -32.71
N LYS A 309 10.16 3.77 -33.76
CA LYS A 309 8.70 3.55 -33.71
C LYS A 309 8.39 2.57 -32.59
N ALA A 310 7.62 3.02 -31.61
CA ALA A 310 7.02 2.16 -30.59
C ALA A 310 6.37 0.95 -31.29
N SER A 311 6.73 -0.26 -30.86
CA SER A 311 6.04 -1.48 -31.29
C SER A 311 4.55 -1.34 -31.02
N PRO A 312 3.65 -1.88 -31.87
CA PRO A 312 2.21 -1.70 -31.69
C PRO A 312 1.79 -2.44 -30.41
N GLY A 313 1.73 -1.72 -29.30
CA GLY A 313 1.20 -2.22 -28.05
C GLY A 313 -0.28 -2.52 -28.25
N TYR A 314 -0.68 -3.78 -28.10
CA TYR A 314 -2.08 -4.16 -28.04
C TYR A 314 -2.71 -3.56 -26.77
N ALA A 315 -3.92 -3.03 -26.87
CA ALA A 315 -4.60 -2.44 -25.73
C ALA A 315 -4.82 -3.49 -24.64
N LEU A 316 -4.76 -3.09 -23.36
CA LEU A 316 -4.87 -4.06 -22.25
C LEU A 316 -6.21 -4.82 -22.30
N ALA A 317 -7.29 -4.17 -22.74
CA ALA A 317 -8.60 -4.79 -22.91
C ALA A 317 -8.54 -5.97 -23.89
N ASP A 318 -7.93 -5.77 -25.06
CA ASP A 318 -7.78 -6.80 -26.10
C ASP A 318 -6.97 -7.99 -25.60
N ILE A 319 -5.87 -7.73 -24.87
CA ILE A 319 -5.03 -8.78 -24.26
C ILE A 319 -5.84 -9.63 -23.28
N LEU A 320 -6.67 -8.98 -22.46
CA LEU A 320 -7.50 -9.65 -21.45
C LEU A 320 -8.69 -10.40 -22.05
N ASP A 321 -9.23 -9.94 -23.16
CA ASP A 321 -10.35 -10.59 -23.87
C ASP A 321 -9.88 -11.75 -24.74
N ALA A 322 -8.71 -11.64 -25.38
CA ALA A 322 -8.08 -12.73 -26.11
C ALA A 322 -7.58 -13.85 -25.17
N GLY A 323 -7.16 -13.51 -23.96
CA GLY A 323 -6.77 -14.46 -22.92
C GLY A 323 -5.69 -15.44 -23.41
N ILE A 324 -5.96 -16.74 -23.33
CA ILE A 324 -4.98 -17.77 -23.72
C ILE A 324 -4.78 -17.91 -25.23
N ALA A 325 -5.67 -17.33 -26.06
CA ALA A 325 -5.55 -17.42 -27.52
C ALA A 325 -4.36 -16.58 -28.02
N ASP A 326 -4.08 -15.45 -27.37
CA ASP A 326 -2.99 -14.55 -27.72
C ASP A 326 -1.71 -14.80 -26.89
N ALA A 327 -0.54 -14.55 -27.48
CA ALA A 327 0.76 -14.72 -26.80
C ALA A 327 0.94 -13.73 -25.64
N SER A 328 0.50 -12.49 -25.80
CA SER A 328 0.56 -11.46 -24.76
C SER A 328 -0.42 -11.80 -23.63
N GLY A 329 -1.61 -12.29 -23.96
CA GLY A 329 -2.60 -12.76 -22.99
C GLY A 329 -2.10 -13.94 -22.17
N ARG A 330 -1.47 -14.96 -22.80
CA ARG A 330 -0.79 -16.06 -22.09
C ARG A 330 0.32 -15.55 -21.16
N LYS A 331 1.12 -14.58 -21.61
CA LYS A 331 2.20 -13.98 -20.80
C LYS A 331 1.65 -13.25 -19.58
N LEU A 332 0.59 -12.47 -19.74
CA LEU A 332 -0.08 -11.77 -18.64
C LEU A 332 -0.69 -12.74 -17.63
N LEU A 333 -1.44 -13.74 -18.08
CA LEU A 333 -2.05 -14.75 -17.20
C LEU A 333 -0.99 -15.56 -16.43
N SER A 334 0.13 -15.88 -17.08
CA SER A 334 1.27 -16.54 -16.42
C SER A 334 1.87 -15.67 -15.31
N ALA A 335 2.08 -14.37 -15.58
CA ALA A 335 2.58 -13.45 -14.57
C ALA A 335 1.61 -13.28 -13.38
N LEU A 336 0.31 -13.16 -13.65
CA LEU A 336 -0.73 -13.15 -12.61
C LEU A 336 -0.67 -14.43 -11.76
N ASN A 337 -0.55 -15.59 -12.39
CA ASN A 337 -0.46 -16.88 -11.70
C ASN A 337 0.81 -16.99 -10.84
N ASN A 338 1.92 -16.41 -11.29
CA ASN A 338 3.15 -16.35 -10.52
C ASN A 338 2.98 -15.50 -9.26
N VAL A 339 2.38 -14.31 -9.36
CA VAL A 339 2.07 -13.48 -8.18
C VAL A 339 1.11 -14.22 -7.25
N PHE A 340 0.05 -14.86 -7.78
CA PHE A 340 -0.89 -15.65 -6.99
C PHE A 340 -0.21 -16.78 -6.20
N SER A 341 0.68 -17.53 -6.87
CA SER A 341 1.36 -18.69 -6.27
C SER A 341 2.39 -18.32 -5.19
N HIS A 342 2.90 -17.09 -5.23
CA HIS A 342 3.96 -16.61 -4.33
C HIS A 342 3.51 -15.47 -3.40
N ALA A 343 2.23 -15.10 -3.40
CA ALA A 343 1.69 -14.15 -2.46
C ALA A 343 1.72 -14.71 -1.03
N ALA A 344 2.24 -13.92 -0.09
CA ALA A 344 2.10 -14.17 1.34
C ALA A 344 0.62 -14.11 1.74
N LEU A 345 0.00 -15.24 2.10
CA LEU A 345 -1.44 -15.31 2.34
C LEU A 345 -1.79 -14.99 3.79
N LEU A 346 -2.80 -14.14 3.98
CA LEU A 346 -3.33 -13.81 5.30
C LEU A 346 -3.87 -15.05 6.02
N LEU A 347 -4.57 -15.92 5.29
CA LEU A 347 -5.08 -17.19 5.81
C LEU A 347 -3.98 -18.18 6.23
N ASN A 348 -2.73 -17.95 5.79
CA ASN A 348 -1.57 -18.75 6.17
C ASN A 348 -0.62 -18.01 7.10
N ARG A 349 -1.07 -16.95 7.79
CA ARG A 349 -0.23 -16.12 8.71
C ARG A 349 1.02 -15.58 8.03
N GLY A 350 0.88 -15.10 6.81
CA GLY A 350 1.95 -14.44 6.05
C GLY A 350 2.85 -15.39 5.24
N TYR A 351 2.62 -16.71 5.31
CA TYR A 351 3.31 -17.66 4.43
C TYR A 351 2.61 -17.78 3.07
N THR A 352 3.38 -18.11 2.04
CA THR A 352 2.82 -18.59 0.76
C THR A 352 2.08 -19.92 0.96
N ALA A 353 1.23 -20.29 0.00
CA ALA A 353 0.55 -21.60 0.04
C ALA A 353 1.55 -22.77 0.12
N ALA A 354 2.63 -22.72 -0.67
CA ALA A 354 3.66 -23.75 -0.70
C ALA A 354 4.43 -23.86 0.63
N GLU A 355 4.81 -22.74 1.24
CA GLU A 355 5.49 -22.73 2.54
C GLU A 355 4.59 -23.27 3.67
N ALA A 356 3.31 -22.86 3.69
CA ALA A 356 2.35 -23.34 4.67
C ALA A 356 2.14 -24.86 4.56
N MET A 357 2.07 -25.41 3.35
CA MET A 357 2.01 -26.85 3.12
C MET A 357 3.24 -27.57 3.67
N ARG A 358 4.45 -27.06 3.39
CA ARG A 358 5.71 -27.63 3.91
C ARG A 358 5.76 -27.61 5.44
N LEU A 359 5.30 -26.54 6.08
CA LEU A 359 5.23 -26.44 7.54
C LEU A 359 4.23 -27.43 8.16
N LYS A 360 3.08 -27.64 7.52
CA LYS A 360 2.09 -28.64 7.95
C LYS A 360 2.67 -30.06 7.84
N GLN A 361 3.38 -30.38 6.75
CA GLN A 361 4.05 -31.67 6.57
C GLN A 361 5.13 -31.92 7.65
N LYS A 362 5.98 -30.94 7.96
CA LYS A 362 7.00 -31.05 9.03
C LYS A 362 6.40 -31.30 10.41
N LYS A 363 5.15 -30.87 10.66
CA LYS A 363 4.45 -31.10 11.93
C LYS A 363 3.80 -32.48 12.05
N VAL A 364 3.64 -33.24 10.95
CA VAL A 364 3.16 -34.62 11.02
C VAL A 364 4.26 -35.47 11.66
N LYS A 365 4.26 -35.53 13.00
CA LYS A 365 5.10 -36.46 13.76
C LYS A 365 4.66 -37.87 13.42
N ILE A 366 5.51 -38.59 12.68
CA ILE A 366 5.32 -40.02 12.46
C ILE A 366 5.79 -40.73 13.72
N TYR A 367 4.82 -41.14 14.55
CA TYR A 367 5.13 -41.85 15.78
C TYR A 367 5.66 -43.26 15.44
N PRO A 368 6.52 -43.85 16.28
CA PRO A 368 7.08 -45.19 16.06
C PRO A 368 6.05 -46.25 15.67
N ASN A 369 4.82 -46.16 16.20
CA ASN A 369 3.75 -47.11 15.96
C ASN A 369 2.78 -46.72 14.83
N SER A 370 2.90 -45.55 14.21
CA SER A 370 2.04 -45.12 13.09
C SER A 370 2.28 -45.97 11.83
N PRO A 371 1.29 -46.12 10.93
CA PRO A 371 1.50 -46.74 9.61
C PRO A 371 2.65 -46.06 8.85
N CYS A 372 3.50 -46.86 8.21
CA CYS A 372 4.69 -46.35 7.53
C CYS A 372 4.31 -45.63 6.22
N PRO A 373 4.82 -44.40 5.98
CA PRO A 373 4.44 -43.58 4.84
C PRO A 373 4.87 -44.12 3.47
N CYS A 374 5.76 -45.13 3.42
CA CYS A 374 6.14 -45.79 2.17
C CYS A 374 5.10 -46.80 1.65
N GLY A 375 3.97 -46.98 2.33
CA GLY A 375 2.90 -47.89 1.92
C GLY A 375 3.18 -49.36 2.20
N SER A 376 4.22 -49.69 2.97
CA SER A 376 4.62 -51.09 3.25
C SER A 376 3.66 -51.89 4.15
N GLY A 377 2.60 -51.26 4.67
CA GLY A 377 1.69 -51.85 5.65
C GLY A 377 2.29 -52.06 7.06
N LYS A 378 3.57 -51.75 7.28
CA LYS A 378 4.26 -51.91 8.57
C LYS A 378 4.16 -50.65 9.44
N LYS A 379 4.35 -50.78 10.76
CA LYS A 379 4.58 -49.62 11.66
C LYS A 379 5.88 -48.91 11.30
N TYR A 380 5.93 -47.58 11.42
CA TYR A 380 7.07 -46.75 11.02
C TYR A 380 8.40 -47.22 11.63
N LYS A 381 8.44 -47.52 12.93
CA LYS A 381 9.63 -48.04 13.64
C LYS A 381 10.14 -49.39 13.13
N ASN A 382 9.31 -50.14 12.40
CA ASN A 382 9.63 -51.45 11.85
C ASN A 382 9.92 -51.39 10.34
N CYS A 383 9.96 -50.19 9.74
CA CYS A 383 10.21 -49.98 8.32
C CYS A 383 11.14 -48.76 8.13
N CYS A 384 10.69 -47.65 7.53
CA CYS A 384 11.53 -46.47 7.26
C CYS A 384 12.11 -45.79 8.52
N GLY A 385 11.58 -46.10 9.70
CA GLY A 385 12.08 -45.63 10.99
C GLY A 385 13.02 -46.61 11.71
N ARG A 386 13.39 -47.75 11.09
CA ARG A 386 14.49 -48.59 11.60
C ARG A 386 15.80 -47.86 11.30
N ARG A 387 16.43 -47.33 12.35
CA ARG A 387 17.86 -47.05 12.35
C ARG A 387 18.60 -48.27 12.87
#